data_AF-A0A661MFM9-F1
#
_entry.id   AF-A0A661MFM9-F1
#
_cell.length_a   1.000
_cell.length_b   1.000
_cell.length_c   1.000
_cell.angle_alpha   90.00
_cell.angle_beta   90.00
_cell.angle_gamma   90.00
#
_symmetry.space_group_name_H-M   'P 1'
#
loop_
_entity.id
_entity.type
_entity.pdbx_description
1 polymer ?
#
loop_
_entity_poly.entity_id
_entity_poly.type
_entity_poly.pdbx_seq_one_letter_code
_entity_poly.pdbx_strand_id
1 'polypeptide(L)' 'MRSVFLIWVAVLLGSGCVRVGSYERGYLSDVTMQPVVDPLEAFATTHLHRAREATSGGIWSPAGGGCGCSN' A
#
# COMPACT_ATOMS: atom_id res chain seq x y z
N MET A 1 33.16 -1.63 21.79
CA MET A 1 33.40 -1.48 20.33
C MET A 1 32.21 -1.96 19.51
N ARG A 2 31.75 -3.22 19.66
CA ARG A 2 30.59 -3.75 18.91
C ARG A 2 29.25 -3.01 19.17
N SER A 3 29.02 -2.55 20.39
CA SER A 3 27.82 -1.77 20.75
C SER A 3 27.79 -0.39 20.10
N VAL A 4 28.93 0.30 20.02
CA VAL A 4 29.05 1.62 19.39
C VAL A 4 28.78 1.53 17.89
N PHE A 5 29.27 0.47 17.23
CA PHE A 5 28.98 0.21 15.83
C PHE A 5 27.49 0.03 15.55
N LEU A 6 26.77 -0.71 16.40
CA LEU A 6 25.32 -0.91 16.25
C LEU A 6 24.52 0.39 16.41
N ILE A 7 24.94 1.27 17.32
CA ILE A 7 24.30 2.58 17.53
C ILE A 7 24.46 3.46 16.28
N TRP A 8 25.64 3.47 15.67
CA TRP A 8 25.89 4.22 14.44
C TRP A 8 25.05 3.72 13.26
N VAL A 9 24.89 2.40 13.11
CA VAL A 9 24.05 1.81 12.07
C VAL A 9 22.58 2.21 12.27
N ALA A 10 22.07 2.18 13.50
CA ALA A 10 20.70 2.55 13.80
C ALA A 10 20.39 4.03 13.48
N VAL A 11 21.33 4.94 13.75
CA VAL A 11 21.18 6.38 13.44
C VAL A 11 21.12 6.63 11.94
N LEU A 12 21.94 5.93 11.14
CA LEU A 12 21.92 6.05 9.68
C LEU A 12 20.58 5.59 9.08
N LEU A 13 20.05 4.46 9.56
CA LEU A 13 18.76 3.90 9.12
C LEU A 13 17.55 4.80 9.46
N GLY A 14 17.62 5.59 10.53
CA GLY A 14 16.53 6.47 10.96
C GLY A 14 16.45 7.83 10.26
N SER A 15 17.49 8.21 9.49
CA SER A 15 17.64 9.57 8.94
C SER A 15 16.74 9.89 7.72
N GLY A 16 16.03 8.91 7.17
CA GLY A 16 15.19 9.08 5.98
C GLY A 16 13.73 9.48 6.24
N CYS A 17 13.29 9.54 7.51
CA CYS A 17 11.88 9.79 7.84
C CYS A 17 11.59 11.30 7.92
N VAL A 18 11.61 11.99 6.78
CA VAL A 18 11.19 13.39 6.67
C VAL A 18 9.70 13.46 6.30
N ARG A 19 8.93 14.22 7.09
CA ARG A 19 7.54 14.54 6.76
C ARG A 19 7.50 15.64 5.70
N VAL A 20 7.40 15.22 4.45
CA VAL A 20 7.26 16.09 3.27
C VAL A 20 5.79 16.50 3.11
N GLY A 21 5.53 17.79 2.86
CA GLY A 21 4.17 18.30 2.60
C GLY A 21 3.58 17.65 1.34
N SER A 22 2.26 17.51 1.27
CA SER A 22 1.61 16.91 0.08
C SER A 22 1.96 17.66 -1.21
N TYR A 23 2.15 18.97 -1.16
CA TYR A 23 2.51 19.80 -2.32
C TYR A 23 3.98 19.70 -2.76
N GLU A 24 4.87 19.16 -1.91
CA GLU A 24 6.31 19.01 -2.20
C GLU A 24 6.63 17.67 -2.89
N ARG A 25 5.63 16.77 -3.03
CA ARG A 25 5.76 15.54 -3.81
C ARG A 25 5.68 15.88 -5.29
N GLY A 26 6.77 16.44 -5.84
CA GLY A 26 6.84 17.04 -7.17
C GLY A 26 6.46 16.17 -8.38
N TYR A 27 6.04 14.92 -8.17
CA TYR A 27 5.62 13.99 -9.22
C TYR A 27 4.39 13.13 -8.84
N LEU A 28 3.71 13.38 -7.72
CA LEU A 28 2.55 12.57 -7.31
C LEU A 28 1.33 13.40 -6.90
N SER A 29 1.44 14.72 -6.97
CA SER A 29 0.39 15.66 -6.52
C SER A 29 -0.40 16.27 -7.67
N ASP A 30 0.00 15.98 -8.91
CA ASP A 30 -0.78 16.32 -10.09
C ASP A 30 -1.99 15.36 -10.20
N VAL A 31 -3.15 15.89 -10.58
CA VAL A 31 -4.38 15.12 -10.82
C VAL A 31 -4.16 14.01 -11.86
N THR A 32 -3.27 14.25 -12.82
CA THR A 32 -2.92 13.28 -13.88
C THR A 32 -2.06 12.11 -13.38
N MET A 33 -1.47 12.23 -12.19
CA MET A 33 -0.63 11.21 -11.57
C MET A 33 -1.35 10.51 -10.41
N GLN A 34 -2.67 10.70 -10.30
CA GLN A 34 -3.48 9.94 -9.35
C GLN A 34 -3.47 8.46 -9.71
N PRO A 35 -3.27 7.56 -8.73
CA PRO A 35 -3.26 6.11 -8.97
C PRO A 35 -4.60 5.58 -9.49
N VAL A 36 -5.67 6.32 -9.26
CA VAL A 36 -7.03 6.01 -9.73
C VAL A 36 -7.59 7.27 -10.38
N VAL A 37 -7.84 7.19 -11.69
CA VAL A 37 -8.40 8.30 -12.48
C VAL A 37 -9.93 8.25 -12.49
N ASP A 38 -10.52 7.06 -12.56
CA ASP A 38 -11.96 6.82 -12.44
C ASP A 38 -12.27 5.82 -11.31
N PRO A 39 -13.03 6.22 -10.28
CA PRO A 39 -13.41 5.32 -9.20
C PRO A 39 -14.28 4.15 -9.67
N LEU A 40 -15.06 4.29 -10.74
CA LEU A 40 -15.91 3.21 -11.25
C LEU A 40 -15.08 2.12 -11.93
N GLU A 41 -14.14 2.51 -12.77
CA GLU A 41 -13.19 1.59 -13.40
C GLU A 41 -12.32 0.87 -12.35
N ALA A 42 -11.81 1.60 -11.35
CA ALA A 42 -11.06 1.00 -10.26
C ALA A 42 -11.88 0.00 -9.43
N PHE A 43 -13.16 0.28 -9.21
CA PHE A 43 -14.06 -0.66 -8.55
C PHE A 43 -14.27 -1.92 -9.38
N ALA A 44 -14.55 -1.78 -10.68
CA ALA A 44 -14.78 -2.92 -11.58
C ALA A 44 -13.54 -3.81 -11.74
N THR A 45 -12.36 -3.22 -11.92
CA THR A 45 -11.09 -3.94 -12.02
C THR A 45 -10.74 -4.67 -10.73
N THR A 46 -10.87 -4.01 -9.58
CA THR A 46 -10.65 -4.64 -8.26
C THR A 46 -11.61 -5.82 -8.06
N HIS A 47 -12.87 -5.68 -8.46
CA HIS A 47 -13.85 -6.76 -8.44
C HIS A 47 -13.41 -7.97 -9.27
N LEU A 48 -12.96 -7.74 -10.51
CA LEU A 48 -12.49 -8.78 -11.41
C LEU A 48 -11.27 -9.50 -10.85
N HIS A 49 -10.30 -8.76 -10.33
CA HIS A 49 -9.08 -9.33 -9.73
C HIS A 49 -9.41 -10.15 -8.49
N ARG A 50 -10.25 -9.65 -7.58
CA ARG A 50 -10.69 -10.41 -6.40
C ARG A 50 -11.46 -11.68 -6.77
N ALA A 51 -12.32 -11.61 -7.79
CA ALA A 51 -13.06 -12.77 -8.27
C ALA A 51 -12.12 -13.83 -8.88
N ARG A 52 -11.06 -13.40 -9.58
CA ARG A 52 -10.07 -14.29 -10.18
C ARG A 52 -9.16 -14.94 -9.15
N GLU A 53 -8.73 -14.17 -8.17
CA GLU A 53 -7.75 -14.62 -7.18
C GLU A 53 -8.43 -15.38 -6.03
N ALA A 54 -9.74 -15.21 -5.83
CA ALA A 54 -10.50 -15.79 -4.72
C ALA A 54 -9.87 -15.51 -3.34
N THR A 55 -9.01 -14.48 -3.25
CA THR A 55 -8.15 -14.18 -2.09
C THR A 55 -8.83 -13.34 -1.01
N SER A 56 -9.94 -12.70 -1.34
CA SER A 56 -10.69 -11.85 -0.42
C SER A 56 -12.18 -12.07 -0.60
N GLY A 57 -12.91 -12.03 0.51
CA GLY A 57 -14.37 -12.15 0.55
C GLY A 57 -15.02 -11.02 -0.22
N GLY A 58 -16.34 -11.09 -0.36
CA GLY A 58 -17.11 -10.05 -1.05
C GLY A 58 -16.74 -8.64 -0.61
N ILE A 59 -16.98 -7.65 -1.48
CA ILE A 59 -16.45 -6.27 -1.41
C ILE A 59 -16.76 -5.54 -0.09
N TRP A 60 -17.75 -6.01 0.67
CA TRP A 60 -18.18 -5.45 1.96
C TRP A 60 -17.82 -6.31 3.18
N SER A 61 -17.16 -7.46 3.00
CA SER A 61 -16.85 -8.41 4.07
C SER A 61 -15.37 -8.85 4.02
N PRO A 62 -14.63 -8.79 5.13
CA PRO A 62 -13.26 -9.28 5.17
C PRO A 62 -13.27 -10.83 5.13
N ALA A 63 -12.80 -11.45 4.05
CA ALA A 63 -12.35 -12.85 4.17
C ALA A 63 -10.89 -12.87 4.58
N GLY A 64 -10.66 -13.47 5.75
CA GLY A 64 -9.37 -14.02 6.13
C GLY A 64 -8.90 -15.02 5.07
N GLY A 65 -7.59 -15.03 4.86
CA GLY A 65 -6.97 -15.55 3.65
C GLY A 65 -7.11 -17.04 3.42
N GLY A 66 -7.00 -17.40 2.15
CA GLY A 66 -6.43 -18.67 1.68
C GLY A 66 -7.23 -19.94 1.96
N CYS A 67 -7.42 -20.72 0.90
CA CYS A 67 -8.17 -21.97 0.82
C CYS A 67 -9.68 -21.79 0.92
N GLY A 68 -10.29 -21.54 -0.25
CA GLY A 68 -11.73 -21.54 -0.42
C GLY A 68 -12.36 -22.82 0.12
N CYS A 69 -13.18 -22.65 1.15
CA CYS A 69 -14.35 -23.45 1.52
C CYS A 69 -14.91 -22.87 2.83
N SER A 70 -16.12 -22.33 2.71
CA SER A 70 -17.15 -22.13 3.75
C SER A 70 -16.80 -21.41 5.06
N ASN A 71 -17.60 -20.40 5.37
CA ASN A 71 -18.84 -20.71 6.06
C ASN A 71 -20.00 -20.43 5.11
#